data_AF-A0A3S0JBB4-F1
#
_entry.id   AF-A0A3S0JBB4-F1
#
_cell.length_a   1.000
_cell.length_b   1.000
_cell.length_c   1.000
_cell.angle_alpha   90.00
_cell.angle_beta   90.00
_cell.angle_gamma   90.00
#
_symmetry.space_group_name_H-M   'P 1'
#
loop_
_entity.id
_entity.type
_entity.pdbx_description
1 polymer ?
#
loop_
_entity_poly.entity_id
_entity_poly.type
_entity_poly.pdbx_seq_one_letter_code
_entity_poly.pdbx_strand_id
1 'polypeptide(L)'
;MQNVFFVPSFTDGELSKKDLKEECQKEKWLPIMTVETPHGKIVPIFKDSISCLKFIKRNAPPNQVVLQVKMDIKDLKKFKDKGIEPEWHEFPKLYKNREGHSIKIDIIETDFTLKYF
;
A
#
# COMPACT_ATOMS: atom_id res chain seq x y z
N MET A 1 -3.22 20.91 10.75
CA MET A 1 -3.69 20.07 9.63
C MET A 1 -3.08 18.69 9.79
N GLN A 2 -3.88 17.62 9.80
CA GLN A 2 -3.35 16.26 9.77
C GLN A 2 -2.84 15.96 8.35
N ASN A 3 -1.56 15.64 8.21
CA ASN A 3 -1.00 15.16 6.94
C ASN A 3 -1.52 13.74 6.72
N VAL A 4 -2.48 13.62 5.81
CA VAL A 4 -3.07 12.36 5.37
C VAL A 4 -2.34 11.89 4.13
N PHE A 5 -2.04 10.59 4.10
CA PHE A 5 -1.45 9.89 2.96
C PHE A 5 -2.35 8.72 2.53
N PHE A 6 -2.24 8.37 1.25
CA PHE A 6 -2.86 7.21 0.64
C PHE A 6 -1.76 6.22 0.29
N VAL A 7 -1.94 4.98 0.77
CA VAL A 7 -0.99 3.88 0.58
C VAL A 7 -1.64 2.82 -0.31
N PRO A 8 -0.96 2.34 -1.37
CA PRO A 8 -1.47 1.30 -2.24
C PRO A 8 -1.52 -0.04 -1.53
N SER A 9 -2.57 -0.81 -1.78
CA SER A 9 -2.77 -2.13 -1.22
C SER A 9 -3.47 -3.03 -2.25
N PHE A 10 -3.12 -4.30 -2.23
CA PHE A 10 -3.80 -5.34 -2.97
C PHE A 10 -3.66 -6.67 -2.23
N THR A 11 -4.55 -7.60 -2.52
CA THR A 11 -4.51 -8.95 -1.95
C THR A 11 -3.70 -9.89 -2.83
N ASP A 12 -3.35 -11.04 -2.29
CA ASP A 12 -2.73 -12.16 -3.03
C ASP A 12 -3.73 -12.96 -3.88
N GLY A 13 -5.03 -12.73 -3.65
CA GLY A 13 -6.15 -13.33 -4.37
C GLY A 13 -7.03 -14.19 -3.46
N GLU A 14 -6.53 -14.49 -2.27
CA GLU A 14 -7.24 -15.29 -1.26
C GLU A 14 -8.24 -14.43 -0.48
N LEU A 15 -7.91 -13.15 -0.26
CA LEU A 15 -8.77 -12.22 0.49
C LEU A 15 -9.74 -11.48 -0.43
N SER A 16 -11.04 -11.60 -0.10
CA SER A 16 -12.10 -10.80 -0.69
C SER A 16 -12.22 -9.42 -0.06
N LYS A 17 -13.02 -8.53 -0.67
CA LYS A 17 -13.35 -7.22 -0.08
C LYS A 17 -14.04 -7.35 1.30
N LYS A 18 -14.75 -8.45 1.53
CA LYS A 18 -15.46 -8.72 2.78
C LYS A 18 -14.46 -9.09 3.88
N ASP A 19 -13.51 -9.98 3.58
CA ASP A 19 -12.49 -10.44 4.54
C ASP A 19 -11.61 -9.28 4.99
N LEU A 20 -11.24 -8.39 4.07
CA LEU A 20 -10.54 -7.15 4.40
C LEU A 20 -11.32 -6.24 5.39
N LYS A 21 -12.65 -6.29 5.38
CA LYS A 21 -13.48 -5.48 6.27
C LYS A 21 -13.70 -6.16 7.62
N GLU A 22 -13.89 -7.47 7.60
CA GLU A 22 -14.33 -8.23 8.78
C GLU A 22 -13.16 -8.79 9.58
N GLU A 23 -12.09 -9.21 8.91
CA GLU A 23 -10.90 -9.80 9.53
C GLU A 23 -9.83 -8.74 9.72
N CYS A 24 -9.28 -8.20 8.63
CA CYS A 24 -8.17 -7.25 8.65
C CYS A 24 -8.46 -6.02 9.52
N GLN A 25 -9.64 -5.41 9.38
CA GLN A 25 -9.99 -4.22 10.17
C GLN A 25 -10.22 -4.56 11.66
N LYS A 26 -10.76 -5.75 11.96
CA LYS A 26 -11.03 -6.20 13.34
C LYS A 26 -9.74 -6.58 14.05
N GLU A 27 -8.84 -7.27 13.35
CA GLU A 27 -7.56 -7.75 13.85
C GLU A 27 -6.42 -6.75 13.65
N LYS A 28 -6.72 -5.57 13.08
CA LYS A 28 -5.80 -4.44 12.93
C LYS A 28 -4.55 -4.78 12.12
N TRP A 29 -4.70 -5.54 11.04
CA TRP A 29 -3.63 -5.79 10.08
C TRP A 29 -4.11 -5.60 8.65
N LEU A 30 -3.23 -5.21 7.72
CA LEU A 30 -3.59 -5.11 6.31
C LEU A 30 -2.41 -5.43 5.37
N PRO A 31 -2.68 -5.97 4.17
CA PRO A 31 -1.68 -6.14 3.13
C PRO A 31 -1.36 -4.80 2.45
N ILE A 32 -0.11 -4.36 2.44
CA ILE A 32 0.32 -3.18 1.68
C ILE A 32 1.14 -3.57 0.47
N MET A 33 1.06 -2.77 -0.60
CA MET A 33 1.95 -2.88 -1.74
C MET A 33 3.30 -2.23 -1.40
N THR A 34 4.37 -3.02 -1.41
CA THR A 34 5.74 -2.55 -1.28
C THR A 34 6.52 -2.74 -2.56
N VAL A 35 7.63 -2.02 -2.68
CA VAL A 35 8.59 -2.16 -3.78
C VAL A 35 9.95 -2.49 -3.19
N GLU A 36 10.48 -3.65 -3.53
CA GLU A 36 11.89 -3.95 -3.33
C GLU A 36 12.70 -3.19 -4.39
N THR A 37 13.72 -2.46 -3.95
CA THR A 37 14.62 -1.70 -4.81
C THR A 37 16.08 -2.09 -4.52
N PRO A 38 17.05 -1.73 -5.38
CA PRO A 38 18.47 -1.93 -5.08
C PRO A 38 18.97 -1.21 -3.82
N HIS A 39 18.21 -0.24 -3.32
CA HIS A 39 18.54 0.57 -2.14
C HIS A 39 17.74 0.18 -0.89
N GLY A 40 16.90 -0.85 -0.98
CA GLY A 40 16.04 -1.32 0.10
C GLY A 40 14.56 -1.31 -0.27
N LYS A 41 13.73 -1.59 0.74
CA LYS A 41 12.28 -1.74 0.60
C LYS A 41 11.58 -0.41 0.84
N ILE A 42 10.69 -0.03 -0.07
CA ILE A 42 9.87 1.18 0.05
C ILE A 42 8.39 0.86 0.06
N VAL A 43 7.61 1.75 0.69
CA VAL A 43 6.16 1.83 0.50
C VAL A 43 5.83 3.14 -0.23
N PRO A 44 5.27 3.09 -1.45
CA PRO A 44 4.85 4.30 -2.15
C PRO A 44 3.72 5.00 -1.41
N ILE A 45 3.81 6.31 -1.20
CA ILE A 45 2.76 7.10 -0.55
C ILE A 45 2.34 8.29 -1.41
N PHE A 46 1.05 8.62 -1.38
CA PHE A 46 0.43 9.66 -2.21
C PHE A 46 -0.43 10.61 -1.35
N LYS A 47 -0.60 11.88 -1.75
CA LYS A 47 -1.49 12.85 -1.08
C LYS A 47 -2.87 12.83 -1.72
N ASP A 48 -2.96 12.29 -2.93
CA ASP A 48 -4.19 12.19 -3.67
C ASP A 48 -4.55 10.71 -3.92
N SER A 49 -5.82 10.41 -3.68
CA SER A 49 -6.39 9.08 -3.87
C SER A 49 -6.33 8.62 -5.33
N ILE A 50 -6.42 9.55 -6.28
CA ILE A 50 -6.50 9.22 -7.72
C ILE A 50 -5.16 8.67 -8.22
N SER A 51 -4.04 9.29 -7.86
CA SER A 51 -2.70 8.85 -8.23
C SER A 51 -2.36 7.54 -7.55
N CYS A 52 -2.74 7.36 -6.27
CA CYS A 52 -2.63 6.07 -5.59
C CYS A 52 -3.38 4.97 -6.35
N LEU A 53 -4.65 5.18 -6.70
CA LEU A 53 -5.44 4.20 -7.44
C LEU A 53 -4.86 3.88 -8.81
N LYS A 54 -4.40 4.90 -9.54
CA LYS A 54 -3.70 4.72 -10.83
C LYS A 54 -2.41 3.92 -10.65
N PHE A 55 -1.65 4.17 -9.59
CA PHE A 55 -0.44 3.43 -9.27
C PHE A 55 -0.74 1.94 -9.05
N ILE A 56 -1.77 1.63 -8.24
CA ILE A 56 -2.15 0.23 -7.98
C ILE A 56 -2.55 -0.45 -9.29
N LYS A 57 -3.42 0.16 -10.09
CA LYS A 57 -3.87 -0.42 -11.38
C LYS A 57 -2.73 -0.69 -12.37
N ARG A 58 -1.64 0.07 -12.30
CA ARG A 58 -0.47 -0.10 -13.18
C ARG A 58 0.47 -1.23 -12.72
N ASN A 59 0.50 -1.51 -11.42
CA ASN A 59 1.52 -2.35 -10.81
C ASN A 59 0.98 -3.66 -10.21
N ALA A 60 -0.29 -3.69 -9.78
CA ALA A 60 -0.91 -4.88 -9.25
C ALA A 60 -1.06 -5.97 -10.34
N PRO A 61 -0.96 -7.25 -9.97
CA PRO A 61 -1.35 -8.34 -10.85
C PRO A 61 -2.83 -8.22 -11.26
N PRO A 62 -3.20 -8.72 -12.45
CA PRO A 62 -4.61 -8.76 -12.86
C PRO A 62 -5.44 -9.62 -11.90
N ASN A 63 -6.74 -9.34 -11.84
CA ASN A 63 -7.74 -10.07 -11.03
C ASN A 63 -7.54 -10.02 -9.50
N GLN A 64 -6.67 -9.15 -9.01
CA GLN A 64 -6.48 -8.95 -7.57
C GLN A 64 -7.45 -7.91 -7.00
N VAL A 65 -7.87 -8.10 -5.75
CA VAL A 65 -8.62 -7.07 -5.04
C VAL A 65 -7.67 -5.94 -4.70
N VAL A 66 -7.96 -4.74 -5.22
CA VAL A 66 -7.17 -3.54 -5.01
C VAL A 66 -7.88 -2.57 -4.07
N LEU A 67 -7.11 -1.90 -3.22
CA LEU A 67 -7.61 -0.94 -2.25
C LEU A 67 -6.54 0.11 -1.94
N GLN A 68 -6.97 1.22 -1.35
CA GLN A 68 -6.08 2.21 -0.80
C GLN A 68 -6.36 2.39 0.68
N VAL A 69 -5.29 2.60 1.43
CA VAL A 69 -5.39 2.83 2.87
C VAL A 69 -5.07 4.27 3.17
N LYS A 70 -5.94 4.90 3.95
CA LYS A 70 -5.73 6.25 4.44
C LYS A 70 -4.92 6.17 5.73
N MET A 71 -3.75 6.79 5.74
CA MET A 71 -2.81 6.75 6.87
C MET A 71 -2.39 8.16 7.26
N ASP A 72 -2.06 8.35 8.53
CA ASP A 72 -1.41 9.56 9.00
C ASP A 72 0.10 9.38 9.18
N ILE A 73 0.81 10.45 9.53
CA ILE A 73 2.26 10.40 9.74
C ILE A 73 2.70 9.45 10.87
N LYS A 74 1.85 9.19 11.87
CA LYS A 74 2.15 8.27 12.97
C LYS A 74 2.08 6.83 12.48
N ASP A 75 1.10 6.50 11.64
CA ASP A 75 1.03 5.20 10.97
C ASP A 75 2.27 4.96 10.11
N LEU A 76 2.71 6.00 9.37
CA LEU A 76 3.88 5.89 8.49
C LEU A 76 5.17 5.57 9.25
N LYS A 77 5.29 5.95 10.52
CA LYS A 77 6.48 5.64 11.33
C LYS A 77 6.66 4.14 11.56
N LYS A 78 5.55 3.39 11.65
CA LYS A 78 5.57 1.93 11.85
C LYS A 78 6.20 1.19 10.66
N PHE A 79 6.15 1.76 9.46
CA PHE A 79 6.85 1.20 8.31
C PHE A 79 8.36 1.22 8.52
N LYS A 80 8.90 2.33 9.02
CA LYS A 80 10.35 2.46 9.28
C LYS A 80 10.82 1.45 10.31
N ASP A 81 10.01 1.19 11.34
CA ASP A 81 10.31 0.17 12.36
C ASP A 81 10.40 -1.25 11.77
N LYS A 82 9.77 -1.49 10.62
CA LYS A 82 9.84 -2.73 9.83
C LYS A 82 10.89 -2.69 8.71
N GLY A 83 11.72 -1.66 8.65
CA GLY A 83 12.71 -1.48 7.57
C GLY A 83 12.09 -1.11 6.22
N ILE A 84 10.88 -0.55 6.23
CA ILE A 84 10.15 -0.11 5.04
C ILE A 84 10.16 1.42 5.01
N GLU A 85 10.79 2.00 4.00
CA GLU A 85 10.87 3.46 3.88
C GLU A 85 9.68 4.02 3.10
N PRO A 86 8.87 4.93 3.69
CA PRO A 86 7.82 5.61 2.93
C PRO A 86 8.42 6.54 1.88
N GLU A 87 8.08 6.34 0.61
CA GLU A 87 8.55 7.17 -0.50
C GLU A 87 7.41 7.97 -1.11
N TRP A 88 7.53 9.29 -1.06
CA TRP A 88 6.58 10.23 -1.66
C TRP A 88 6.58 10.16 -3.19
N HIS A 89 5.42 9.86 -3.79
CA HIS A 89 5.24 9.85 -5.24
C HIS A 89 4.22 10.89 -5.68
N GLU A 90 4.63 11.80 -6.56
CA GLU A 90 3.72 12.78 -7.18
C GLU A 90 2.92 12.21 -8.36
N PHE A 91 3.41 11.13 -8.95
CA PHE A 91 2.80 10.49 -10.12
C PHE A 91 2.89 8.96 -10.02
N PRO A 92 1.94 8.23 -10.63
CA PRO A 92 1.88 6.77 -10.51
C PRO A 92 2.99 6.09 -11.34
N LYS A 93 4.19 5.93 -10.77
CA LYS A 93 5.33 5.24 -11.42
C LYS A 93 4.99 3.78 -11.76
N LEU A 94 5.64 3.22 -12.78
CA LEU A 94 5.55 1.79 -13.14
C LEU A 94 6.84 1.07 -12.72
N TYR A 95 6.70 -0.02 -11.96
CA TYR A 95 7.81 -0.82 -11.45
C TYR A 95 7.86 -2.24 -12.01
N LYS A 96 6.76 -2.77 -12.56
CA LYS A 96 6.65 -4.16 -13.04
C LYS A 96 7.76 -4.61 -14.01
N ASN A 97 8.36 -3.67 -14.74
CA ASN A 97 9.40 -3.94 -15.75
C ASN A 97 10.70 -3.16 -15.49
N ARG A 98 10.90 -2.63 -14.28
CA ARG A 98 12.10 -1.85 -13.97
C ARG A 98 13.16 -2.78 -13.41
N GLU A 99 14.35 -2.77 -14.01
CA GLU A 99 15.47 -3.60 -13.57
C GLU A 99 15.78 -3.38 -12.08
N GLY A 100 16.00 -4.47 -11.35
CA GLY A 100 16.27 -4.46 -9.91
C GLY A 100 15.08 -4.10 -9.02
N HIS A 101 13.86 -3.98 -9.56
CA HIS A 101 12.66 -3.68 -8.78
C HIS A 101 11.67 -4.83 -8.80
N SER A 102 11.00 -5.08 -7.67
CA SER A 102 9.89 -6.03 -7.61
C SER A 102 8.77 -5.54 -6.70
N ILE A 103 7.52 -5.72 -7.14
CA ILE A 103 6.33 -5.46 -6.33
C ILE A 103 6.10 -6.64 -5.40
N LYS A 104 5.87 -6.36 -4.12
CA LYS A 104 5.57 -7.34 -3.08
C LYS A 104 4.33 -6.92 -2.28
N ILE A 105 3.81 -7.87 -1.51
CA ILE A 105 2.80 -7.63 -0.48
C ILE A 105 3.49 -7.84 0.87
N ASP A 106 3.37 -6.85 1.76
CA ASP A 106 3.79 -6.97 3.16
C ASP A 106 2.60 -6.77 4.09
N ILE A 107 2.58 -7.45 5.23
CA ILE A 107 1.52 -7.32 6.24
C ILE A 107 1.91 -6.30 7.31
N ILE A 108 1.00 -5.37 7.58
CA ILE A 108 1.24 -4.26 8.49
C ILE A 108 0.14 -4.22 9.53
N GLU A 109 0.56 -4.31 10.77
CA GLU A 109 -0.30 -4.20 11.94
C GLU A 109 -0.45 -2.72 12.32
N THR A 110 -1.65 -2.17 12.14
CA THR A 110 -1.97 -0.80 12.51
C THR A 110 -3.49 -0.61 12.65
N ASP A 111 -3.89 0.44 13.35
CA ASP A 111 -5.24 0.98 13.21
C ASP A 111 -5.31 1.71 11.86
N PHE A 112 -6.29 1.39 11.02
CA PHE A 112 -6.45 2.04 9.71
C PHE A 112 -7.92 2.24 9.35
N THR A 113 -8.16 3.13 8.39
CA THR A 113 -9.47 3.28 7.74
C THR A 113 -9.34 2.89 6.26
N LEU A 114 -10.10 1.87 5.86
CA LEU A 114 -10.18 1.43 4.47
C LEU A 114 -11.08 2.37 3.64
N LYS A 115 -10.65 2.69 2.42
CA LYS A 115 -11.52 3.30 1.40
C LYS A 115 -11.56 2.42 0.16
N TYR A 116 -12.76 1.94 -0.15
CA TYR A 116 -13.02 1.09 -1.31
C TYR A 116 -13.41 1.93 -2.53
N PHE A 117 -13.03 1.42 -3.71
CA PHE A 117 -13.47 1.91 -5.03
C PHE A 117 -13.90 0.73 -5.90
#